data_AF-A0A255R5U8-F1
#
_entry.id   AF-A0A255R5U8-F1
#
_cell.length_a   1.000
_cell.length_b   1.000
_cell.length_c   1.000
_cell.angle_alpha   90.00
_cell.angle_beta   90.00
_cell.angle_gamma   90.00
#
_symmetry.space_group_name_H-M   'P 1'
#
loop_
_entity.id
_entity.type
_entity.pdbx_description
1 polymer ?
#
loop_
_entity_poly.entity_id
_entity_poly.type
_entity_poly.pdbx_seq_one_letter_code
_entity_poly.pdbx_strand_id
1 'polypeptide(L)'
;MHTTLPTAFSVFVCLVSQVGFSFAQEPGFLSAGERRPDGNTRSLKSAVGSRFRIGVGVGESVLRDPRCATLIESQFQILTPENCMKPQSIHPAENVWNFAASDRFVEFSRSKGLEVVGHCLVWAKDDRTDEWMKRGEDGRPVSKEVLLNRIDNHVETVVHRYGEVATMWDVVNEAISDESGSFLRDSVYSRTTGIDFIETAFRAARKCDPDALLIYNDYNCHFPEKRKKLVRLLTELKQRGVPVNAYGMQGHFELGDHSLGQLRKTFEALRQLEIKVVVSELDIDVVTRGKWWADDGKFREELKSYDPYRDGLPQIIEDQQIEQYVALFRLFCEYQDVIARVSFWNLHDGESWLNEFPWQRTNYPLLFDRSLRPKPVYGKVIDVLSQNATVHAAEERTDWMSRAAHEQLVEKVKRGKIDIYFQGDSITRRWGATDYPELLEHWKQSFHGWNAANFAWGGDSTHNMLWRMRNGELDGVQPKVVSLQAGTNNLPWSGEASQETIDDVVEGVEAIICEFKKHCPDAVIVLTGVFPRDQNEALRPAVESINKRLQALCVQQDCRFIDINARLVGSSGRYLAGFSSDGLHLELLAYDVWADELKEIFKEILGPPSDQDDAPSPSGLPKKKRG
;
A
#
# COMPACT_ATOMS: atom_id res chain seq x y z
N MET A 1 27.71 -33.67 -64.12
CA MET A 1 28.15 -32.26 -64.25
C MET A 1 29.05 -31.94 -63.08
N HIS A 2 30.33 -31.65 -63.40
CA HIS A 2 31.39 -30.94 -62.68
C HIS A 2 31.16 -30.58 -61.19
N THR A 3 31.87 -31.19 -60.23
CA THR A 3 33.27 -30.98 -59.75
C THR A 3 33.50 -29.78 -58.81
N THR A 4 34.00 -30.12 -57.61
CA THR A 4 35.08 -29.49 -56.80
C THR A 4 34.88 -28.20 -55.97
N LEU A 5 35.07 -28.38 -54.65
CA LEU A 5 35.65 -27.49 -53.59
C LEU A 5 37.01 -26.84 -54.02
N PRO A 6 37.69 -25.90 -53.28
CA PRO A 6 37.72 -25.70 -51.81
C PRO A 6 38.04 -24.25 -51.23
N THR A 7 38.11 -24.21 -49.90
CA THR A 7 38.72 -23.28 -48.90
C THR A 7 39.75 -22.20 -49.30
N ALA A 8 39.75 -21.03 -48.60
CA ALA A 8 40.85 -20.57 -47.72
C ALA A 8 40.63 -19.17 -47.07
N PHE A 9 41.22 -19.02 -45.88
CA PHE A 9 41.36 -17.85 -44.99
C PHE A 9 42.13 -16.64 -45.57
N SER A 10 41.83 -15.41 -45.11
CA SER A 10 42.84 -14.46 -44.59
C SER A 10 42.24 -13.22 -43.93
N VAL A 11 42.89 -12.82 -42.83
CA VAL A 11 42.70 -11.61 -42.01
C VAL A 11 43.55 -10.47 -42.59
N PHE A 12 43.05 -9.23 -42.60
CA PHE A 12 43.91 -8.04 -42.46
C PHE A 12 43.16 -6.83 -41.89
N VAL A 13 43.87 -6.10 -41.03
CA VAL A 13 43.50 -4.92 -40.23
C VAL A 13 44.08 -3.65 -40.89
N CYS A 14 43.42 -2.50 -40.70
CA CYS A 14 43.91 -1.10 -40.63
C CYS A 14 43.00 -0.14 -41.45
N LEU A 15 42.25 0.80 -40.85
CA LEU A 15 42.60 2.10 -40.20
C LEU A 15 42.92 3.26 -41.17
N VAL A 16 42.06 4.30 -41.04
CA VAL A 16 42.24 5.76 -41.30
C VAL A 16 42.14 6.29 -42.74
N SER A 17 41.11 7.10 -43.03
CA SER A 17 41.23 8.58 -43.10
C SER A 17 39.95 9.28 -43.58
N GLN A 18 39.70 10.44 -42.96
CA GLN A 18 38.63 11.41 -43.23
C GLN A 18 38.70 11.98 -44.65
N VAL A 19 37.54 12.25 -45.27
CA VAL A 19 37.27 13.50 -45.99
C VAL A 19 35.79 13.82 -45.85
N GLY A 20 35.49 14.99 -45.28
CA GLY A 20 34.14 15.52 -45.18
C GLY A 20 33.67 16.12 -46.50
N PHE A 21 32.38 15.98 -46.78
CA PHE A 21 31.65 16.91 -47.63
C PHE A 21 30.29 17.18 -46.98
N SER A 22 30.08 18.46 -46.67
CA SER A 22 28.81 19.03 -46.23
C SER A 22 27.93 19.25 -47.44
N PHE A 23 26.71 18.73 -47.42
CA PHE A 23 25.59 19.24 -48.19
C PHE A 23 24.33 19.18 -47.34
N ALA A 24 23.73 20.35 -47.15
CA ALA A 24 22.47 20.56 -46.47
C ALA A 24 21.29 20.08 -47.34
N GLN A 25 20.35 19.35 -46.72
CA GLN A 25 18.96 19.22 -47.15
C GLN A 25 18.07 19.14 -45.89
N GLU A 26 17.13 20.08 -45.76
CA GLU A 26 15.99 19.97 -44.84
C GLU A 26 14.89 19.05 -45.40
N PRO A 27 13.76 18.81 -44.70
CA PRO A 27 13.63 17.91 -43.56
C PRO A 27 12.66 16.76 -43.93
N GLY A 28 13.14 15.53 -43.87
CA GLY A 28 12.31 14.33 -44.03
C GLY A 28 11.78 13.86 -42.69
N PHE A 29 10.46 13.71 -42.60
CA PHE A 29 9.68 12.98 -41.59
C PHE A 29 10.50 12.12 -40.62
N LEU A 30 10.59 12.54 -39.35
CA LEU A 30 11.08 11.70 -38.28
C LEU A 30 10.07 10.57 -38.02
N SER A 31 10.49 9.36 -38.37
CA SER A 31 9.90 8.14 -37.86
C SER A 31 10.08 8.08 -36.33
N ALA A 32 9.05 7.61 -35.65
CA ALA A 32 9.09 7.35 -34.21
C ALA A 32 10.18 6.30 -33.94
N GLY A 33 11.35 6.77 -33.51
CA GLY A 33 12.44 5.91 -33.08
C GLY A 33 12.02 5.06 -31.90
N GLU A 34 12.25 3.75 -32.01
CA GLU A 34 12.22 2.79 -30.93
C GLU A 34 13.08 3.31 -29.76
N ARG A 35 12.43 3.75 -28.67
CA ARG A 35 13.13 3.96 -27.41
C ARG A 35 13.48 2.58 -26.86
N ARG A 36 14.77 2.24 -26.85
CA ARG A 36 15.29 1.22 -25.93
C ARG A 36 15.02 1.70 -24.51
N PRO A 37 14.62 0.81 -23.58
CA PRO A 37 14.39 1.21 -22.21
C PRO A 37 15.71 1.68 -21.60
N ASP A 38 15.70 2.91 -21.08
CA ASP A 38 16.81 3.50 -20.35
C ASP A 38 17.17 2.59 -19.17
N GLY A 39 18.46 2.26 -19.03
CA GLY A 39 19.01 1.31 -18.05
C GLY A 39 18.92 1.75 -16.58
N ASN A 40 17.88 2.49 -16.19
CA ASN A 40 17.70 3.06 -14.86
C ASN A 40 16.29 2.82 -14.27
N THR A 41 15.45 1.97 -14.89
CA THR A 41 14.18 1.56 -14.28
C THR A 41 14.44 0.48 -13.21
N ARG A 42 14.26 0.83 -11.93
CA ARG A 42 14.31 -0.13 -10.81
C ARG A 42 13.27 -1.23 -11.04
N SER A 43 13.63 -2.48 -10.73
CA SER A 43 12.72 -3.63 -10.77
C SER A 43 11.87 -3.73 -9.50
N LEU A 44 10.70 -4.37 -9.57
CA LEU A 44 9.84 -4.63 -8.41
C LEU A 44 10.61 -5.37 -7.29
N LYS A 45 11.32 -6.45 -7.63
CA LYS A 45 12.13 -7.22 -6.66
C LYS A 45 13.23 -6.37 -6.00
N SER A 46 13.87 -5.46 -6.74
CA SER A 46 14.86 -4.55 -6.16
C SER A 46 14.21 -3.47 -5.31
N ALA A 47 13.05 -2.96 -5.71
CA ALA A 47 12.34 -1.92 -4.99
C ALA A 47 11.81 -2.46 -3.66
N VAL A 48 11.19 -3.64 -3.62
CA VAL A 48 10.68 -4.25 -2.38
C VAL A 48 11.81 -4.66 -1.42
N GLY A 49 12.92 -5.18 -1.94
CA GLY A 49 14.04 -5.67 -1.13
C GLY A 49 13.68 -6.91 -0.30
N SER A 50 13.93 -6.84 1.02
CA SER A 50 13.69 -7.95 1.96
C SER A 50 12.38 -7.85 2.73
N ARG A 51 11.56 -6.82 2.49
CA ARG A 51 10.33 -6.55 3.28
C ARG A 51 9.29 -7.64 3.15
N PHE A 52 9.03 -8.08 1.92
CA PHE A 52 8.18 -9.21 1.58
C PHE A 52 8.57 -9.71 0.19
N ARG A 53 8.15 -10.93 -0.17
CA ARG A 53 8.35 -11.46 -1.53
C ARG A 53 7.41 -10.78 -2.52
N ILE A 54 7.93 -10.35 -3.66
CA ILE A 54 7.10 -9.96 -4.81
C ILE A 54 7.05 -11.09 -5.83
N GLY A 55 5.84 -11.47 -6.24
CA GLY A 55 5.63 -12.60 -7.14
C GLY A 55 4.59 -12.39 -8.23
N VAL A 56 4.41 -13.43 -9.04
CA VAL A 56 3.43 -13.43 -10.13
C VAL A 56 2.89 -14.84 -10.38
N GLY A 57 1.59 -14.95 -10.57
CA GLY A 57 0.91 -16.16 -11.03
C GLY A 57 0.89 -16.22 -12.56
N VAL A 58 1.32 -17.33 -13.16
CA VAL A 58 1.36 -17.48 -14.63
C VAL A 58 1.04 -18.92 -15.07
N GLY A 59 0.46 -19.04 -16.27
CA GLY A 59 0.36 -20.31 -16.97
C GLY A 59 1.70 -20.78 -17.56
N GLU A 60 1.81 -22.09 -17.82
CA GLU A 60 3.04 -22.68 -18.38
C GLU A 60 3.41 -22.11 -19.76
N SER A 61 2.41 -21.72 -20.56
CA SER A 61 2.60 -21.10 -21.88
C SER A 61 3.40 -19.80 -21.80
N VAL A 62 3.16 -18.99 -20.77
CA VAL A 62 3.83 -17.70 -20.57
C VAL A 62 5.33 -17.90 -20.38
N LEU A 63 5.74 -18.99 -19.71
CA LEU A 63 7.16 -19.30 -19.48
C LEU A 63 7.93 -19.66 -20.76
N ARG A 64 7.22 -20.04 -21.83
CA ARG A 64 7.81 -20.41 -23.12
C ARG A 64 8.09 -19.21 -24.03
N ASP A 65 7.48 -18.04 -23.77
CA ASP A 65 7.83 -16.79 -24.46
C ASP A 65 9.10 -16.20 -23.83
N PRO A 66 10.22 -16.09 -24.56
CA PRO A 66 11.47 -15.54 -24.02
C PRO A 66 11.32 -14.11 -23.49
N ARG A 67 10.40 -13.31 -24.03
CA ARG A 67 10.15 -11.93 -23.58
C ARG A 67 9.48 -11.93 -22.21
N CYS A 68 8.48 -12.80 -22.02
CA CYS A 68 7.82 -12.99 -20.73
C CYS A 68 8.78 -13.57 -19.69
N ALA A 69 9.57 -14.58 -20.07
CA ALA A 69 10.60 -15.16 -19.19
C ALA A 69 11.62 -14.11 -18.71
N THR A 70 12.07 -13.24 -19.62
CA THR A 70 12.98 -12.12 -19.29
C THR A 70 12.33 -11.12 -18.34
N LEU A 71 11.07 -10.75 -18.60
CA LEU A 71 10.34 -9.84 -17.73
C LEU A 71 10.17 -10.44 -16.33
N ILE A 72 9.76 -11.71 -16.25
CA ILE A 72 9.59 -12.44 -14.99
C ILE A 72 10.89 -12.43 -14.17
N GLU A 73 11.99 -12.85 -14.80
CA GLU A 73 13.31 -12.91 -14.18
C GLU A 73 13.75 -11.52 -13.68
N SER A 74 13.46 -10.46 -14.44
CA SER A 74 13.83 -9.10 -14.05
C SER A 74 13.02 -8.56 -12.87
N GLN A 75 11.75 -8.95 -12.72
CA GLN A 75 10.80 -8.28 -11.82
C GLN A 75 10.49 -9.03 -10.53
N PHE A 76 10.48 -10.37 -10.54
CA PHE A 76 9.88 -11.15 -9.45
C PHE A 76 10.87 -12.07 -8.74
N GLN A 77 10.47 -12.56 -7.56
CA GLN A 77 11.24 -13.49 -6.71
C GLN A 77 10.60 -14.87 -6.62
N ILE A 78 9.28 -14.95 -6.81
CA ILE A 78 8.48 -16.16 -6.56
C ILE A 78 7.36 -16.32 -7.59
N LEU A 79 7.14 -17.55 -8.05
CA LEU A 79 6.13 -17.89 -9.06
C LEU A 79 5.00 -18.75 -8.50
N THR A 80 3.77 -18.45 -8.92
CA THR A 80 2.61 -19.32 -8.68
C THR A 80 2.17 -19.95 -10.01
N PRO A 81 2.09 -21.29 -10.13
CA PRO A 81 1.51 -21.93 -11.30
C PRO A 81 -0.01 -21.76 -11.31
N GLU A 82 -0.52 -21.07 -12.31
CA GLU A 82 -1.95 -20.70 -12.38
C GLU A 82 -2.89 -21.92 -12.41
N ASN A 83 -2.46 -23.01 -13.05
CA ASN A 83 -3.30 -24.18 -13.26
C ASN A 83 -2.58 -25.54 -13.10
N CYS A 84 -1.32 -25.67 -13.54
CA CYS A 84 -0.68 -26.98 -13.67
C CYS A 84 -0.38 -27.71 -12.34
N MET A 85 -0.51 -27.04 -11.19
CA MET A 85 -0.42 -27.66 -9.86
C MET A 85 -1.76 -27.81 -9.14
N LYS A 86 -2.89 -27.49 -9.79
CA LYS A 86 -4.22 -27.78 -9.21
C LYS A 86 -4.41 -29.30 -9.09
N PRO A 87 -5.21 -29.78 -8.11
CA PRO A 87 -5.31 -31.21 -7.82
C PRO A 87 -5.68 -32.05 -9.04
N GLN A 88 -6.65 -31.58 -9.84
CA GLN A 88 -7.11 -32.28 -11.05
C GLN A 88 -6.06 -32.36 -12.16
N SER A 89 -5.10 -31.43 -12.18
CA SER A 89 -4.00 -31.46 -13.15
C SER A 89 -2.94 -32.49 -12.76
N ILE A 90 -2.68 -32.64 -11.47
CA ILE A 90 -1.62 -33.51 -10.92
C ILE A 90 -2.10 -34.94 -10.64
N HIS A 91 -3.31 -35.11 -10.10
CA HIS A 91 -3.82 -36.39 -9.58
C HIS A 91 -5.21 -36.73 -10.16
N PRO A 92 -5.31 -36.95 -11.48
CA PRO A 92 -6.60 -37.08 -12.17
C PRO A 92 -7.38 -38.38 -11.88
N ALA A 93 -6.71 -39.43 -11.39
CA ALA A 93 -7.35 -40.69 -10.98
C ALA A 93 -6.60 -41.31 -9.81
N GLU A 94 -7.27 -42.18 -9.04
CA GLU A 94 -6.66 -42.85 -7.89
C GLU A 94 -5.41 -43.63 -8.33
N ASN A 95 -4.25 -43.25 -7.79
CA ASN A 95 -2.92 -43.79 -8.14
C ASN A 95 -2.38 -43.42 -9.54
N VAL A 96 -2.99 -42.47 -10.23
CA VAL A 96 -2.51 -41.97 -11.53
C VAL A 96 -2.03 -40.53 -11.37
N TRP A 97 -0.76 -40.29 -11.71
CA TRP A 97 -0.11 -39.01 -11.52
C TRP A 97 0.33 -38.37 -12.84
N ASN A 98 0.14 -37.06 -12.95
CA ASN A 98 0.57 -36.26 -14.09
C ASN A 98 1.40 -35.05 -13.63
N PHE A 99 2.70 -35.25 -13.51
CA PHE A 99 3.65 -34.20 -13.08
C PHE A 99 4.31 -33.45 -14.24
N ALA A 100 4.06 -33.82 -15.50
CA ALA A 100 4.87 -33.33 -16.61
C ALA A 100 4.84 -31.81 -16.77
N ALA A 101 3.67 -31.18 -16.58
CA ALA A 101 3.54 -29.73 -16.68
C ALA A 101 4.10 -29.00 -15.44
N SER A 102 3.83 -29.50 -14.24
CA SER A 102 4.36 -28.93 -13.00
C SER A 102 5.88 -29.07 -12.88
N ASP A 103 6.45 -30.19 -13.36
CA ASP A 103 7.90 -30.39 -13.43
C ASP A 103 8.57 -29.36 -14.35
N ARG A 104 8.01 -29.11 -15.54
CA ARG A 104 8.54 -28.07 -16.45
C ARG A 104 8.46 -26.68 -15.83
N PHE A 105 7.38 -26.38 -15.12
CA PHE A 105 7.23 -25.12 -14.41
C PHE A 105 8.29 -24.95 -13.31
N VAL A 106 8.44 -25.96 -12.45
CA VAL A 106 9.42 -25.95 -11.35
C VAL A 106 10.85 -25.92 -11.88
N GLU A 107 11.16 -26.64 -12.96
CA GLU A 107 12.48 -26.61 -13.59
C GLU A 107 12.80 -25.23 -14.18
N PHE A 108 11.83 -24.56 -14.80
CA PHE A 108 11.99 -23.16 -15.22
C PHE A 108 12.34 -22.28 -14.01
N SER A 109 11.55 -22.34 -12.93
CA SER A 109 11.78 -21.55 -11.72
C SER A 109 13.17 -21.79 -11.14
N ARG A 110 13.57 -23.06 -11.01
CA ARG A 110 14.91 -23.47 -10.57
C ARG A 110 16.01 -22.88 -11.44
N SER A 111 15.88 -23.00 -12.77
CA SER A 111 16.87 -22.47 -13.73
C SER A 111 17.05 -20.95 -13.65
N LYS A 112 16.06 -20.24 -13.11
CA LYS A 112 16.03 -18.78 -12.94
C LYS A 112 16.25 -18.33 -11.50
N GLY A 113 16.46 -19.26 -10.55
CA GLY A 113 16.59 -18.93 -9.13
C GLY A 113 15.34 -18.29 -8.53
N LEU A 114 14.16 -18.65 -9.04
CA LEU A 114 12.86 -18.19 -8.55
C LEU A 114 12.27 -19.24 -7.58
N GLU A 115 11.73 -18.76 -6.47
CA GLU A 115 10.97 -19.59 -5.54
C GLU A 115 9.62 -20.01 -6.19
N VAL A 116 8.99 -21.06 -5.67
CA VAL A 116 7.67 -21.52 -6.13
C VAL A 116 6.65 -21.51 -4.99
N VAL A 117 5.40 -21.16 -5.32
CA VAL A 117 4.24 -21.49 -4.48
C VAL A 117 3.50 -22.66 -5.07
N GLY A 118 3.26 -23.69 -4.27
CA GLY A 118 2.39 -24.78 -4.66
C GLY A 118 0.92 -24.38 -4.54
N HIS A 119 0.28 -24.14 -5.68
CA HIS A 119 -1.11 -23.70 -5.77
C HIS A 119 -1.96 -24.69 -6.58
N CYS A 120 -2.89 -25.43 -5.97
CA CYS A 120 -3.10 -25.60 -4.53
C CYS A 120 -3.30 -27.10 -4.24
N LEU A 121 -3.11 -27.52 -2.99
CA LEU A 121 -3.17 -28.94 -2.64
C LEU A 121 -4.60 -29.47 -2.48
N VAL A 122 -5.48 -28.68 -1.88
CA VAL A 122 -6.91 -29.00 -1.75
C VAL A 122 -7.73 -27.78 -2.11
N TRP A 123 -8.57 -27.90 -3.15
CA TRP A 123 -9.56 -26.87 -3.48
C TRP A 123 -10.94 -27.35 -3.02
N ALA A 124 -11.51 -26.70 -2.02
CA ALA A 124 -12.70 -27.16 -1.30
C ALA A 124 -14.03 -26.95 -2.06
N LYS A 125 -14.05 -27.29 -3.35
CA LYS A 125 -15.21 -27.20 -4.25
C LYS A 125 -15.41 -28.49 -5.02
N ASP A 126 -16.67 -28.91 -5.18
CA ASP A 126 -17.01 -30.18 -5.85
C ASP A 126 -16.73 -30.17 -7.35
N ASP A 127 -16.89 -29.02 -8.02
CA ASP A 127 -16.56 -28.82 -9.44
C ASP A 127 -15.04 -28.75 -9.69
N ARG A 128 -14.24 -28.68 -8.62
CA ARG A 128 -12.77 -28.67 -8.63
C ARG A 128 -12.15 -29.93 -8.06
N THR A 129 -12.97 -30.95 -7.83
CA THR A 129 -12.56 -32.23 -7.23
C THR A 129 -13.03 -33.38 -8.12
N ASP A 130 -12.09 -34.24 -8.54
CA ASP A 130 -12.39 -35.37 -9.42
C ASP A 130 -13.23 -36.46 -8.72
N GLU A 131 -14.02 -37.20 -9.49
CA GLU A 131 -14.95 -38.21 -8.95
C GLU A 131 -14.25 -39.29 -8.12
N TRP A 132 -13.03 -39.70 -8.50
CA TRP A 132 -12.28 -40.72 -7.77
C TRP A 132 -12.00 -40.28 -6.33
N MET A 133 -11.82 -38.98 -6.05
CA MET A 133 -11.61 -38.46 -4.70
C MET A 133 -12.89 -38.56 -3.87
N LYS A 134 -14.04 -38.36 -4.53
CA LYS A 134 -15.37 -38.19 -3.92
C LYS A 134 -16.10 -39.50 -3.68
N ARG A 135 -15.89 -40.50 -4.54
CA ARG A 135 -16.70 -41.71 -4.61
C ARG A 135 -15.87 -42.98 -4.55
N GLY A 136 -16.49 -44.05 -4.05
CA GLY A 136 -15.98 -45.42 -4.16
C GLY A 136 -16.37 -46.06 -5.49
N GLU A 137 -15.89 -47.29 -5.72
CA GLU A 137 -16.22 -48.08 -6.92
C GLU A 137 -17.74 -48.36 -7.06
N ASP A 138 -18.48 -48.36 -5.95
CA ASP A 138 -19.93 -48.53 -5.90
C ASP A 138 -20.71 -47.24 -6.26
N GLY A 139 -20.00 -46.16 -6.60
CA GLY A 139 -20.57 -44.85 -6.95
C GLY A 139 -21.09 -44.04 -5.76
N ARG A 140 -20.97 -44.55 -4.52
CA ARG A 140 -21.40 -43.84 -3.31
C ARG A 140 -20.30 -42.90 -2.80
N PRO A 141 -20.65 -41.83 -2.04
CA PRO A 141 -19.66 -41.01 -1.37
C PRO A 141 -18.74 -41.86 -0.50
N VAL A 142 -17.44 -41.56 -0.51
CA VAL A 142 -16.48 -42.28 0.34
C VAL A 142 -16.68 -42.00 1.82
N SER A 143 -16.18 -42.91 2.65
CA SER A 143 -16.15 -42.70 4.09
C SER A 143 -15.19 -41.57 4.46
N LYS A 144 -15.36 -41.01 5.66
CA LYS A 144 -14.44 -40.03 6.24
C LYS A 144 -12.99 -40.52 6.20
N GLU A 145 -12.74 -41.76 6.64
CA GLU A 145 -11.40 -42.35 6.69
C GLU A 145 -10.76 -42.44 5.30
N VAL A 146 -11.51 -42.90 4.30
CA VAL A 146 -11.01 -43.00 2.92
C VAL A 146 -10.69 -41.62 2.36
N LEU A 147 -11.57 -40.61 2.56
CA LEU A 147 -11.30 -39.26 2.07
C LEU A 147 -10.07 -38.63 2.73
N LEU A 148 -9.94 -38.76 4.06
CA LEU A 148 -8.77 -38.23 4.76
C LEU A 148 -7.47 -38.91 4.30
N ASN A 149 -7.47 -40.23 4.12
CA ASN A 149 -6.31 -40.96 3.60
C ASN A 149 -5.94 -40.54 2.17
N ARG A 150 -6.93 -40.27 1.31
CA ARG A 150 -6.67 -39.77 -0.05
C ARG A 150 -6.08 -38.36 -0.05
N ILE A 151 -6.54 -37.49 0.86
CA ILE A 151 -5.98 -36.15 1.05
C ILE A 151 -4.54 -36.23 1.54
N ASP A 152 -4.29 -37.04 2.57
CA ASP A 152 -2.97 -37.26 3.14
C ASP A 152 -1.99 -37.76 2.06
N ASN A 153 -2.33 -38.84 1.35
CA ASN A 153 -1.52 -39.37 0.25
C ASN A 153 -1.31 -38.37 -0.88
N HIS A 154 -2.35 -37.58 -1.25
CA HIS A 154 -2.21 -36.54 -2.26
C HIS A 154 -1.20 -35.48 -1.84
N VAL A 155 -1.40 -34.90 -0.67
CA VAL A 155 -0.56 -33.84 -0.13
C VAL A 155 0.87 -34.32 0.05
N GLU A 156 1.08 -35.48 0.69
CA GLU A 156 2.43 -36.00 0.94
C GLU A 156 3.20 -36.19 -0.36
N THR A 157 2.56 -36.79 -1.38
CA THR A 157 3.22 -37.06 -2.66
C THR A 157 3.63 -35.77 -3.37
N VAL A 158 2.74 -34.77 -3.42
CA VAL A 158 3.00 -33.52 -4.13
C VAL A 158 4.04 -32.67 -3.39
N VAL A 159 3.91 -32.54 -2.06
CA VAL A 159 4.85 -31.75 -1.25
C VAL A 159 6.23 -32.39 -1.24
N HIS A 160 6.32 -33.72 -1.09
CA HIS A 160 7.60 -34.43 -1.14
C HIS A 160 8.33 -34.23 -2.49
N ARG A 161 7.59 -34.16 -3.60
CA ARG A 161 8.18 -33.95 -4.93
C ARG A 161 8.78 -32.56 -5.11
N TYR A 162 8.17 -31.53 -4.51
CA TYR A 162 8.47 -30.13 -4.83
C TYR A 162 9.02 -29.30 -3.67
N GLY A 163 9.10 -29.83 -2.45
CA GLY A 163 9.55 -29.11 -1.25
C GLY A 163 10.99 -28.57 -1.30
N GLU A 164 11.82 -29.01 -2.26
CA GLU A 164 13.14 -28.41 -2.48
C GLU A 164 13.10 -27.04 -3.19
N VAL A 165 12.00 -26.71 -3.87
CA VAL A 165 11.85 -25.46 -4.64
C VAL A 165 10.64 -24.65 -4.19
N ALA A 166 9.57 -25.31 -3.76
CA ALA A 166 8.40 -24.65 -3.20
C ALA A 166 8.72 -24.15 -1.78
N THR A 167 8.61 -22.84 -1.56
CA THR A 167 8.84 -22.22 -0.23
C THR A 167 7.52 -21.90 0.48
N MET A 168 6.41 -21.94 -0.25
CA MET A 168 5.06 -21.71 0.29
C MET A 168 4.05 -22.65 -0.37
N TRP A 169 3.01 -23.01 0.37
CA TRP A 169 1.94 -23.89 -0.11
C TRP A 169 0.57 -23.32 0.22
N ASP A 170 -0.26 -23.13 -0.81
CA ASP A 170 -1.70 -22.96 -0.62
C ASP A 170 -2.28 -24.36 -0.33
N VAL A 171 -2.30 -24.71 0.95
CA VAL A 171 -2.65 -26.06 1.40
C VAL A 171 -4.14 -26.31 1.20
N VAL A 172 -4.97 -25.36 1.60
CA VAL A 172 -6.42 -25.40 1.39
C VAL A 172 -6.88 -24.09 0.79
N ASN A 173 -7.63 -24.19 -0.31
CA ASN A 173 -8.20 -23.08 -1.04
C ASN A 173 -9.74 -23.04 -0.89
N GLU A 174 -10.28 -21.88 -0.53
CA GLU A 174 -11.70 -21.51 -0.60
C GLU A 174 -12.69 -22.37 0.21
N ALA A 175 -12.30 -22.79 1.43
CA ALA A 175 -13.13 -23.64 2.28
C ALA A 175 -14.21 -22.88 3.08
N ILE A 176 -14.13 -21.56 3.22
CA ILE A 176 -15.13 -20.77 3.94
C ILE A 176 -16.32 -20.48 3.02
N SER A 177 -17.53 -20.62 3.57
CA SER A 177 -18.76 -20.35 2.83
C SER A 177 -18.97 -18.85 2.59
N ASP A 178 -19.47 -18.52 1.41
CA ASP A 178 -19.94 -17.17 1.07
C ASP A 178 -21.35 -16.89 1.64
N GLU A 179 -22.11 -17.93 2.01
CA GLU A 179 -23.50 -17.82 2.47
C GLU A 179 -23.59 -17.36 3.94
N SER A 180 -24.55 -16.49 4.24
CA SER A 180 -24.82 -16.08 5.62
C SER A 180 -25.28 -17.27 6.47
N GLY A 181 -24.79 -17.38 7.70
CA GLY A 181 -25.15 -18.48 8.62
C GLY A 181 -24.43 -19.81 8.39
N SER A 182 -23.80 -20.04 7.22
CA SER A 182 -22.98 -21.24 6.97
C SER A 182 -21.50 -20.96 7.24
N PHE A 183 -20.80 -21.87 7.92
CA PHE A 183 -19.39 -21.71 8.27
C PHE A 183 -18.46 -22.18 7.13
N LEU A 184 -18.44 -23.49 6.87
CA LEU A 184 -17.67 -24.09 5.78
C LEU A 184 -18.51 -24.16 4.50
N ARG A 185 -17.85 -24.01 3.36
CA ARG A 185 -18.46 -24.20 2.04
C ARG A 185 -18.99 -25.62 1.93
N ASP A 186 -20.21 -25.76 1.41
CA ASP A 186 -20.78 -27.07 1.12
C ASP A 186 -19.98 -27.76 0.00
N SER A 187 -19.29 -28.83 0.35
CA SER A 187 -18.50 -29.66 -0.56
C SER A 187 -18.38 -31.08 0.00
N VAL A 188 -17.94 -32.02 -0.82
CA VAL A 188 -17.64 -33.39 -0.40
C VAL A 188 -16.72 -33.43 0.82
N TYR A 189 -15.76 -32.51 0.92
CA TYR A 189 -14.84 -32.41 2.05
C TYR A 189 -15.56 -32.07 3.35
N SER A 190 -16.34 -30.98 3.36
CA SER A 190 -17.01 -30.50 4.56
C SER A 190 -18.18 -31.40 4.96
N ARG A 191 -18.95 -31.92 4.00
CA ARG A 191 -20.05 -32.87 4.27
C ARG A 191 -19.55 -34.18 4.88
N THR A 192 -18.40 -34.67 4.43
CA THR A 192 -17.89 -35.98 4.83
C THR A 192 -17.01 -35.90 6.09
N THR A 193 -16.26 -34.81 6.27
CA THR A 193 -15.20 -34.73 7.31
C THR A 193 -15.34 -33.54 8.24
N GLY A 194 -16.24 -32.59 7.97
CA GLY A 194 -16.27 -31.31 8.67
C GLY A 194 -15.00 -30.50 8.40
N ILE A 195 -14.30 -30.08 9.45
CA ILE A 195 -13.04 -29.33 9.37
C ILE A 195 -11.80 -30.25 9.23
N ASP A 196 -11.95 -31.56 9.46
CA ASP A 196 -10.81 -32.47 9.63
C ASP A 196 -9.98 -32.65 8.34
N PHE A 197 -10.57 -32.41 7.17
CA PHE A 197 -9.80 -32.38 5.92
C PHE A 197 -8.76 -31.26 5.88
N ILE A 198 -9.07 -30.10 6.48
CA ILE A 198 -8.15 -28.97 6.56
C ILE A 198 -6.98 -29.36 7.46
N GLU A 199 -7.29 -29.86 8.65
CA GLU A 199 -6.27 -30.33 9.60
C GLU A 199 -5.37 -31.41 8.97
N THR A 200 -5.96 -32.40 8.29
CA THR A 200 -5.22 -33.49 7.64
C THR A 200 -4.26 -32.94 6.59
N ALA A 201 -4.73 -32.06 5.70
CA ALA A 201 -3.89 -31.48 4.65
C ALA A 201 -2.72 -30.66 5.22
N PHE A 202 -2.95 -29.83 6.24
CA PHE A 202 -1.88 -29.03 6.86
C PHE A 202 -0.85 -29.89 7.59
N ARG A 203 -1.28 -30.95 8.29
CA ARG A 203 -0.35 -31.86 8.98
C ARG A 203 0.48 -32.67 7.99
N ALA A 204 -0.13 -33.16 6.92
CA ALA A 204 0.57 -33.85 5.84
C ALA A 204 1.62 -32.94 5.17
N ALA A 205 1.24 -31.70 4.84
CA ALA A 205 2.15 -30.73 4.25
C ALA A 205 3.34 -30.42 5.18
N ARG A 206 3.09 -30.15 6.46
CA ARG A 206 4.15 -29.88 7.45
C ARG A 206 5.08 -31.08 7.67
N LYS A 207 4.56 -32.30 7.59
CA LYS A 207 5.35 -33.53 7.72
C LYS A 207 6.36 -33.68 6.59
N CYS A 208 5.98 -33.34 5.36
CA CYS A 208 6.86 -33.42 4.19
C CYS A 208 7.75 -32.18 4.01
N ASP A 209 7.32 -31.01 4.49
CA ASP A 209 8.05 -29.75 4.36
C ASP A 209 7.99 -28.95 5.68
N PRO A 210 8.95 -29.18 6.59
CA PRO A 210 9.01 -28.52 7.89
C PRO A 210 9.28 -27.01 7.85
N ASP A 211 9.81 -26.50 6.74
CA ASP A 211 10.30 -25.12 6.63
C ASP A 211 9.36 -24.21 5.81
N ALA A 212 8.51 -24.79 4.95
CA ALA A 212 7.59 -23.99 4.13
C ALA A 212 6.57 -23.19 4.95
N LEU A 213 6.16 -22.05 4.38
CA LEU A 213 5.03 -21.26 4.84
C LEU A 213 3.73 -21.91 4.36
N LEU A 214 2.93 -22.45 5.30
CA LEU A 214 1.67 -23.12 4.97
C LEU A 214 0.48 -22.15 5.05
N ILE A 215 -0.25 -22.05 3.94
CA ILE A 215 -1.25 -21.01 3.69
C ILE A 215 -2.66 -21.62 3.60
N TYR A 216 -3.62 -20.99 4.28
CA TYR A 216 -5.04 -21.10 3.96
C TYR A 216 -5.42 -19.95 3.00
N ASN A 217 -5.80 -20.23 1.76
CA ASN A 217 -6.06 -19.22 0.72
C ASN A 217 -7.57 -19.06 0.44
N ASP A 218 -8.06 -17.82 0.32
CA ASP A 218 -9.48 -17.54 0.03
C ASP A 218 -9.68 -16.10 -0.51
N TYR A 219 -10.83 -15.86 -1.13
CA TYR A 219 -11.27 -14.52 -1.56
C TYR A 219 -12.25 -13.89 -0.57
N ASN A 220 -12.38 -12.56 -0.63
CA ASN A 220 -13.41 -11.79 0.06
C ASN A 220 -13.43 -11.88 1.60
N CYS A 221 -12.46 -12.54 2.25
CA CYS A 221 -12.42 -12.60 3.72
C CYS A 221 -12.02 -11.28 4.38
N HIS A 222 -11.71 -10.24 3.62
CA HIS A 222 -11.58 -8.89 4.17
C HIS A 222 -12.96 -8.28 4.48
N PHE A 223 -14.05 -8.72 3.85
CA PHE A 223 -15.39 -8.24 4.20
C PHE A 223 -15.84 -8.74 5.57
N PRO A 224 -16.58 -7.92 6.37
CA PRO A 224 -16.83 -8.19 7.78
C PRO A 224 -17.37 -9.58 8.13
N GLU A 225 -18.37 -10.08 7.41
CA GLU A 225 -19.01 -11.36 7.71
C GLU A 225 -18.08 -12.55 7.41
N LYS A 226 -17.44 -12.55 6.24
CA LYS A 226 -16.48 -13.61 5.89
C LYS A 226 -15.20 -13.52 6.72
N ARG A 227 -14.78 -12.30 7.13
CA ARG A 227 -13.68 -12.07 8.07
C ARG A 227 -13.90 -12.76 9.42
N LYS A 228 -15.12 -12.67 9.98
CA LYS A 228 -15.45 -13.36 11.24
C LYS A 228 -15.26 -14.88 11.10
N LYS A 229 -15.67 -15.46 9.98
CA LYS A 229 -15.46 -16.89 9.69
C LYS A 229 -13.98 -17.22 9.52
N LEU A 230 -13.21 -16.38 8.85
CA LEU A 230 -11.75 -16.56 8.73
C LEU A 230 -11.07 -16.56 10.11
N VAL A 231 -11.34 -15.55 10.93
CA VAL A 231 -10.79 -15.44 12.29
C VAL A 231 -11.19 -16.67 13.12
N ARG A 232 -12.45 -17.11 13.03
CA ARG A 232 -12.91 -18.33 13.68
C ARG A 232 -12.12 -19.56 13.20
N LEU A 233 -11.99 -19.78 11.89
CA LEU A 233 -11.28 -20.91 11.32
C LEU A 233 -9.82 -20.96 11.80
N LEU A 234 -9.09 -19.85 11.64
CA LEU A 234 -7.68 -19.79 12.03
C LEU A 234 -7.49 -19.97 13.54
N THR A 235 -8.41 -19.44 14.36
CA THR A 235 -8.40 -19.65 15.81
C THR A 235 -8.62 -21.14 16.15
N GLU A 236 -9.62 -21.79 15.56
CA GLU A 236 -9.89 -23.22 15.77
C GLU A 236 -8.68 -24.09 15.34
N LEU A 237 -8.05 -23.77 14.20
CA LEU A 237 -6.85 -24.47 13.73
C LEU A 237 -5.65 -24.28 14.68
N LYS A 238 -5.38 -23.05 15.16
CA LYS A 238 -4.33 -22.80 16.15
C LYS A 238 -4.59 -23.54 17.46
N GLN A 239 -5.83 -23.53 17.96
CA GLN A 239 -6.20 -24.24 19.20
C GLN A 239 -5.99 -25.75 19.10
N ARG A 240 -6.16 -26.32 17.91
CA ARG A 240 -5.90 -27.74 17.61
C ARG A 240 -4.42 -28.04 17.33
N GLY A 241 -3.54 -27.04 17.35
CA GLY A 241 -2.12 -27.21 17.00
C GLY A 241 -1.91 -27.61 15.54
N VAL A 242 -2.77 -27.16 14.63
CA VAL A 242 -2.60 -27.31 13.18
C VAL A 242 -1.57 -26.28 12.70
N PRO A 243 -0.57 -26.68 11.88
CA PRO A 243 0.54 -25.81 11.49
C PRO A 243 0.18 -24.82 10.37
N VAL A 244 -0.83 -23.97 10.59
CA VAL A 244 -1.17 -22.87 9.68
C VAL A 244 -0.31 -21.64 9.99
N ASN A 245 0.41 -21.11 9.00
CA ASN A 245 1.31 -19.97 9.19
C ASN A 245 0.74 -18.66 8.64
N ALA A 246 -0.06 -18.75 7.57
CA ALA A 246 -0.50 -17.58 6.83
C ALA A 246 -1.93 -17.72 6.31
N TYR A 247 -2.57 -16.56 6.14
CA TYR A 247 -3.76 -16.40 5.33
C TYR A 247 -3.39 -15.81 3.97
N GLY A 248 -3.77 -16.52 2.91
CA GLY A 248 -3.69 -16.09 1.52
C GLY A 248 -4.96 -15.33 1.17
N MET A 249 -4.83 -14.02 1.02
CA MET A 249 -5.87 -13.16 0.47
C MET A 249 -5.66 -13.05 -1.03
N GLN A 250 -6.58 -13.60 -1.82
CA GLN A 250 -6.47 -13.55 -3.29
C GLN A 250 -6.23 -12.12 -3.77
N GLY A 251 -7.04 -11.16 -3.31
CA GLY A 251 -6.81 -9.74 -3.65
C GLY A 251 -7.32 -9.37 -5.04
N HIS A 252 -8.35 -10.07 -5.52
CA HIS A 252 -9.13 -9.67 -6.68
C HIS A 252 -10.02 -8.48 -6.33
N PHE A 253 -9.56 -7.28 -6.62
CA PHE A 253 -10.28 -6.04 -6.32
C PHE A 253 -11.05 -5.54 -7.54
N GLU A 254 -12.07 -4.73 -7.29
CA GLU A 254 -12.75 -3.96 -8.32
C GLU A 254 -12.40 -2.48 -8.15
N LEU A 255 -12.36 -1.74 -9.26
CA LEU A 255 -12.10 -0.31 -9.21
C LEU A 255 -13.17 0.39 -8.35
N GLY A 256 -12.73 1.07 -7.30
CA GLY A 256 -13.62 1.80 -6.38
C GLY A 256 -14.35 0.93 -5.34
N ASP A 257 -13.88 -0.29 -5.04
CA ASP A 257 -14.55 -1.19 -4.07
C ASP A 257 -14.39 -0.79 -2.58
N HIS A 258 -13.65 0.28 -2.29
CA HIS A 258 -13.39 0.81 -0.95
C HIS A 258 -12.80 -0.21 0.06
N SER A 259 -12.01 -1.20 -0.41
CA SER A 259 -11.48 -2.28 0.43
C SER A 259 -10.47 -1.85 1.51
N LEU A 260 -9.76 -0.73 1.35
CA LEU A 260 -8.62 -0.34 2.19
C LEU A 260 -8.90 -0.38 3.70
N GLY A 261 -10.01 0.22 4.15
CA GLY A 261 -10.37 0.21 5.57
C GLY A 261 -10.68 -1.18 6.12
N GLN A 262 -11.20 -2.08 5.28
CA GLN A 262 -11.47 -3.47 5.66
C GLN A 262 -10.20 -4.33 5.65
N LEU A 263 -9.28 -4.08 4.71
CA LEU A 263 -7.96 -4.72 4.68
C LEU A 263 -7.18 -4.42 5.95
N ARG A 264 -7.14 -3.15 6.37
CA ARG A 264 -6.51 -2.73 7.63
C ARG A 264 -7.01 -3.53 8.83
N LYS A 265 -8.34 -3.62 9.00
CA LYS A 265 -8.97 -4.42 10.07
C LYS A 265 -8.62 -5.90 9.99
N THR A 266 -8.47 -6.43 8.78
CA THR A 266 -8.12 -7.83 8.55
C THR A 266 -6.65 -8.08 8.92
N PHE A 267 -5.74 -7.20 8.52
CA PHE A 267 -4.32 -7.32 8.84
C PHE A 267 -4.07 -7.20 10.34
N GLU A 268 -4.76 -6.30 11.04
CA GLU A 268 -4.69 -6.22 12.52
C GLU A 268 -5.20 -7.49 13.20
N ALA A 269 -6.33 -8.05 12.73
CA ALA A 269 -6.85 -9.29 13.30
C ALA A 269 -5.87 -10.47 13.10
N LEU A 270 -5.22 -10.55 11.94
CA LEU A 270 -4.21 -11.58 11.66
C LEU A 270 -2.92 -11.36 12.44
N ARG A 271 -2.49 -10.10 12.63
CA ARG A 271 -1.37 -9.74 13.51
C ARG A 271 -1.62 -10.22 14.94
N GLN A 272 -2.82 -10.00 15.48
CA GLN A 272 -3.21 -10.46 16.82
C GLN A 272 -3.24 -12.00 16.94
N LEU A 273 -3.59 -12.69 15.86
CA LEU A 273 -3.54 -14.15 15.78
C LEU A 273 -2.14 -14.69 15.48
N GLU A 274 -1.13 -13.83 15.26
CA GLU A 274 0.22 -14.21 14.81
C GLU A 274 0.21 -15.04 13.52
N ILE A 275 -0.74 -14.75 12.63
CA ILE A 275 -0.84 -15.35 11.30
C ILE A 275 -0.32 -14.34 10.29
N LYS A 276 0.61 -14.75 9.43
CA LYS A 276 1.14 -13.91 8.35
C LYS A 276 0.09 -13.68 7.27
N VAL A 277 0.27 -12.63 6.49
CA VAL A 277 -0.56 -12.34 5.31
C VAL A 277 0.21 -12.63 4.05
N VAL A 278 -0.46 -13.24 3.08
CA VAL A 278 0.00 -13.33 1.70
C VAL A 278 -1.08 -12.70 0.83
N VAL A 279 -0.74 -11.68 0.04
CA VAL A 279 -1.59 -11.22 -1.06
C VAL A 279 -1.25 -12.11 -2.26
N SER A 280 -2.10 -13.05 -2.62
CA SER A 280 -1.72 -14.18 -3.48
C SER A 280 -1.99 -13.98 -4.97
N GLU A 281 -3.00 -13.19 -5.33
CA GLU A 281 -3.61 -13.16 -6.67
C GLU A 281 -4.06 -11.72 -7.04
N LEU A 282 -3.24 -10.71 -6.74
CA LEU A 282 -3.57 -9.30 -6.88
C LEU A 282 -3.88 -8.91 -8.33
N ASP A 283 -5.08 -8.38 -8.54
CA ASP A 283 -5.51 -7.70 -9.77
C ASP A 283 -6.61 -6.65 -9.43
N ILE A 284 -6.79 -5.65 -10.30
CA ILE A 284 -7.85 -4.63 -10.16
C ILE A 284 -8.71 -4.62 -11.43
N ASP A 285 -9.93 -5.17 -11.34
CA ASP A 285 -10.89 -5.18 -12.43
C ASP A 285 -11.42 -3.75 -12.69
N VAL A 286 -11.04 -3.16 -13.83
CA VAL A 286 -11.51 -1.83 -14.25
C VAL A 286 -12.85 -1.90 -14.98
N VAL A 287 -13.25 -3.07 -15.47
CA VAL A 287 -14.59 -3.32 -16.00
C VAL A 287 -15.33 -4.18 -14.99
N THR A 288 -15.80 -3.51 -13.93
CA THR A 288 -16.31 -4.10 -12.70
C THR A 288 -17.35 -5.19 -12.92
N ARG A 289 -17.08 -6.37 -12.37
CA ARG A 289 -17.92 -7.57 -12.51
C ARG A 289 -18.96 -7.72 -11.41
N GLY A 290 -18.96 -6.88 -10.36
CA GLY A 290 -19.96 -6.93 -9.30
C GLY A 290 -21.39 -6.82 -9.85
N LYS A 291 -21.59 -6.03 -10.92
CA LYS A 291 -22.88 -5.90 -11.61
C LYS A 291 -23.37 -7.22 -12.22
N TRP A 292 -22.49 -8.16 -12.56
CA TRP A 292 -22.86 -9.48 -13.11
C TRP A 292 -23.64 -10.34 -12.11
N TRP A 293 -23.38 -10.17 -10.81
CA TRP A 293 -24.01 -10.94 -9.74
C TRP A 293 -25.07 -10.13 -8.97
N ALA A 294 -25.16 -8.82 -9.22
CA ALA A 294 -26.18 -7.95 -8.64
C ALA A 294 -27.59 -8.35 -9.12
N ASP A 295 -28.59 -8.03 -8.30
CA ASP A 295 -30.02 -8.26 -8.58
C ASP A 295 -30.31 -9.68 -9.09
N ASP A 296 -29.72 -10.70 -8.45
CA ASP A 296 -29.87 -12.12 -8.83
C ASP A 296 -29.48 -12.41 -10.30
N GLY A 297 -28.42 -11.74 -10.78
CA GLY A 297 -27.89 -11.92 -12.12
C GLY A 297 -28.71 -11.25 -13.23
N LYS A 298 -29.60 -10.29 -12.88
CA LYS A 298 -30.41 -9.51 -13.83
C LYS A 298 -29.61 -8.89 -14.99
N PHE A 299 -28.37 -8.51 -14.75
CA PHE A 299 -27.53 -7.81 -15.74
C PHE A 299 -26.66 -8.75 -16.59
N ARG A 300 -26.75 -10.07 -16.43
CA ARG A 300 -25.90 -11.02 -17.17
C ARG A 300 -26.03 -10.88 -18.68
N GLU A 301 -27.25 -10.80 -19.20
CA GLU A 301 -27.46 -10.67 -20.66
C GLU A 301 -26.94 -9.34 -21.20
N GLU A 302 -27.10 -8.25 -20.45
CA GLU A 302 -26.55 -6.93 -20.82
C GLU A 302 -25.02 -6.97 -20.88
N LEU A 303 -24.40 -7.60 -19.87
CA LEU A 303 -22.95 -7.60 -19.73
C LEU A 303 -22.25 -8.55 -20.69
N LYS A 304 -22.91 -9.58 -21.23
CA LYS A 304 -22.29 -10.55 -22.17
C LYS A 304 -21.57 -9.91 -23.36
N SER A 305 -22.01 -8.72 -23.78
CA SER A 305 -21.39 -7.94 -24.86
C SER A 305 -20.81 -6.61 -24.40
N TYR A 306 -20.74 -6.36 -23.08
CA TYR A 306 -20.24 -5.11 -22.53
C TYR A 306 -18.71 -5.11 -22.50
N ASP A 307 -18.12 -4.33 -23.41
CA ASP A 307 -16.67 -4.15 -23.54
C ASP A 307 -16.34 -2.66 -23.75
N PRO A 308 -16.40 -1.84 -22.69
CA PRO A 308 -16.31 -0.38 -22.80
C PRO A 308 -14.91 0.12 -23.17
N TYR A 309 -13.86 -0.70 -22.96
CA TYR A 309 -12.45 -0.30 -23.09
C TYR A 309 -11.71 -1.07 -24.19
N ARG A 310 -12.47 -1.63 -25.15
CA ARG A 310 -11.93 -2.32 -26.32
C ARG A 310 -10.86 -1.52 -27.07
N ASP A 311 -11.09 -0.22 -27.20
CA ASP A 311 -10.22 0.68 -27.98
C ASP A 311 -9.18 1.43 -27.11
N GLY A 312 -9.10 1.10 -25.82
CA GLY A 312 -8.16 1.69 -24.86
C GLY A 312 -8.81 2.02 -23.52
N LEU A 313 -7.99 2.08 -22.48
CA LEU A 313 -8.41 2.51 -21.15
C LEU A 313 -8.52 4.05 -21.12
N PRO A 314 -9.69 4.64 -20.78
CA PRO A 314 -9.80 6.09 -20.64
C PRO A 314 -8.89 6.61 -19.52
N GLN A 315 -8.27 7.78 -19.73
CA GLN A 315 -7.30 8.35 -18.76
C GLN A 315 -7.86 8.45 -17.35
N ILE A 316 -9.13 8.88 -17.20
CA ILE A 316 -9.77 8.99 -15.88
C ILE A 316 -9.86 7.64 -15.13
N ILE A 317 -10.03 6.54 -15.87
CA ILE A 317 -10.08 5.19 -15.30
C ILE A 317 -8.67 4.70 -14.97
N GLU A 318 -7.69 5.03 -15.82
CA GLU A 318 -6.27 4.76 -15.54
C GLU A 318 -5.81 5.49 -14.27
N ASP A 319 -6.15 6.77 -14.13
CA ASP A 319 -5.80 7.59 -12.96
C ASP A 319 -6.41 7.00 -11.67
N GLN A 320 -7.68 6.60 -11.71
CA GLN A 320 -8.34 5.92 -10.58
C GLN A 320 -7.67 4.58 -10.23
N GLN A 321 -7.30 3.79 -11.25
CA GLN A 321 -6.58 2.53 -11.04
C GLN A 321 -5.20 2.78 -10.41
N ILE A 322 -4.48 3.80 -10.87
CA ILE A 322 -3.20 4.22 -10.31
C ILE A 322 -3.36 4.58 -8.83
N GLU A 323 -4.34 5.42 -8.48
CA GLU A 323 -4.62 5.82 -7.10
C GLU A 323 -4.89 4.60 -6.21
N GLN A 324 -5.71 3.65 -6.67
CA GLN A 324 -6.04 2.46 -5.91
C GLN A 324 -4.83 1.52 -5.71
N TYR A 325 -4.02 1.30 -6.76
CA TYR A 325 -2.77 0.54 -6.63
C TYR A 325 -1.79 1.20 -5.67
N VAL A 326 -1.59 2.52 -5.78
CA VAL A 326 -0.72 3.29 -4.88
C VAL A 326 -1.18 3.15 -3.42
N ALA A 327 -2.48 3.28 -3.16
CA ALA A 327 -3.03 3.15 -1.82
C ALA A 327 -2.87 1.72 -1.26
N LEU A 328 -3.07 0.68 -2.09
CA LEU A 328 -2.83 -0.71 -1.71
C LEU A 328 -1.35 -0.96 -1.37
N PHE A 329 -0.42 -0.51 -2.22
CA PHE A 329 1.01 -0.72 -1.98
C PHE A 329 1.53 0.08 -0.78
N ARG A 330 0.98 1.27 -0.50
CA ARG A 330 1.26 2.00 0.75
C ARG A 330 0.80 1.21 1.96
N LEU A 331 -0.41 0.65 1.93
CA LEU A 331 -0.90 -0.22 2.99
C LEU A 331 -0.02 -1.47 3.14
N PHE A 332 0.43 -2.08 2.04
CA PHE A 332 1.32 -3.24 2.12
C PHE A 332 2.68 -2.90 2.74
N CYS A 333 3.24 -1.75 2.39
CA CYS A 333 4.45 -1.21 3.01
C CYS A 333 4.25 -0.92 4.52
N GLU A 334 3.09 -0.41 4.92
CA GLU A 334 2.75 -0.17 6.32
C GLU A 334 2.68 -1.46 7.14
N TYR A 335 2.13 -2.53 6.55
CA TYR A 335 1.97 -3.85 7.18
C TYR A 335 3.07 -4.85 6.81
N GLN A 336 4.25 -4.36 6.43
CA GLN A 336 5.39 -5.19 6.04
C GLN A 336 5.86 -6.18 7.12
N ASP A 337 5.54 -5.92 8.40
CA ASP A 337 5.82 -6.83 9.52
C ASP A 337 4.94 -8.09 9.49
N VAL A 338 3.74 -8.00 8.91
CA VAL A 338 2.75 -9.08 8.82
C VAL A 338 2.73 -9.74 7.44
N ILE A 339 2.98 -8.98 6.39
CA ILE A 339 2.92 -9.46 5.01
C ILE A 339 4.19 -10.23 4.65
N ALA A 340 4.03 -11.47 4.21
CA ALA A 340 5.12 -12.33 3.75
C ALA A 340 5.32 -12.24 2.22
N ARG A 341 4.23 -12.03 1.46
CA ARG A 341 4.26 -12.02 0.00
C ARG A 341 3.14 -11.16 -0.59
N VAL A 342 3.43 -10.49 -1.72
CA VAL A 342 2.46 -9.89 -2.63
C VAL A 342 2.70 -10.42 -4.03
N SER A 343 1.69 -11.06 -4.63
CA SER A 343 1.76 -11.66 -5.95
C SER A 343 0.64 -11.16 -6.84
N PHE A 344 0.95 -10.83 -8.10
CA PHE A 344 -0.05 -10.49 -9.12
C PHE A 344 -0.65 -11.75 -9.74
N TRP A 345 -1.91 -11.70 -10.18
CA TRP A 345 -2.52 -12.79 -10.95
C TRP A 345 -2.47 -12.51 -12.45
N ASN A 346 -1.57 -13.22 -13.13
CA ASN A 346 -1.14 -13.02 -14.52
C ASN A 346 -0.07 -11.90 -14.70
N LEU A 347 0.72 -12.02 -15.77
CA LEU A 347 1.92 -11.20 -15.99
C LEU A 347 1.62 -9.81 -16.59
N HIS A 348 0.65 -9.75 -17.52
CA HIS A 348 0.30 -8.54 -18.24
C HIS A 348 -1.16 -8.57 -18.67
N ASP A 349 -1.72 -7.40 -19.02
CA ASP A 349 -3.16 -7.21 -19.30
C ASP A 349 -3.75 -8.16 -20.36
N GLY A 350 -2.91 -8.70 -21.26
CA GLY A 350 -3.32 -9.62 -22.32
C GLY A 350 -3.56 -11.06 -21.88
N GLU A 351 -2.92 -11.48 -20.78
CA GLU A 351 -3.02 -12.84 -20.23
C GLU A 351 -3.96 -12.90 -19.03
N SER A 352 -4.59 -11.78 -18.65
CA SER A 352 -5.47 -11.77 -17.50
C SER A 352 -6.72 -12.62 -17.72
N TRP A 353 -7.04 -13.49 -16.76
CA TRP A 353 -8.29 -14.26 -16.72
C TRP A 353 -9.55 -13.36 -16.77
N LEU A 354 -9.43 -12.09 -16.35
CA LEU A 354 -10.50 -11.10 -16.39
C LEU A 354 -10.86 -10.65 -17.81
N ASN A 355 -10.11 -11.06 -18.84
CA ASN A 355 -10.53 -10.88 -20.22
C ASN A 355 -11.64 -11.86 -20.63
N GLU A 356 -11.83 -12.97 -19.89
CA GLU A 356 -12.80 -14.02 -20.25
C GLU A 356 -13.84 -14.28 -19.17
N PHE A 357 -13.51 -14.04 -17.90
CA PHE A 357 -14.41 -14.27 -16.77
C PHE A 357 -15.01 -12.98 -16.21
N PRO A 358 -16.32 -12.93 -15.90
CA PRO A 358 -17.35 -13.95 -16.21
C PRO A 358 -17.88 -13.86 -17.66
N TRP A 359 -17.41 -12.88 -18.44
CA TRP A 359 -17.67 -12.76 -19.87
C TRP A 359 -16.44 -12.17 -20.60
N GLN A 360 -16.44 -12.28 -21.92
CA GLN A 360 -15.36 -11.79 -22.77
C GLN A 360 -15.37 -10.26 -22.89
N ARG A 361 -14.25 -9.62 -22.54
CA ARG A 361 -14.03 -8.17 -22.64
C ARG A 361 -12.54 -7.82 -22.66
N THR A 362 -12.23 -6.59 -23.06
CA THR A 362 -10.88 -6.05 -22.97
C THR A 362 -10.67 -5.42 -21.59
N ASN A 363 -9.78 -6.01 -20.79
CA ASN A 363 -9.49 -5.52 -19.43
C ASN A 363 -8.04 -5.00 -19.28
N TYR A 364 -7.78 -4.23 -18.23
CA TYR A 364 -6.46 -3.63 -17.97
C TYR A 364 -6.01 -3.77 -16.50
N PRO A 365 -6.04 -4.96 -15.90
CA PRO A 365 -5.98 -5.07 -14.44
C PRO A 365 -4.57 -5.05 -13.82
N LEU A 366 -3.50 -5.08 -14.62
CA LEU A 366 -2.13 -5.36 -14.16
C LEU A 366 -1.17 -4.19 -14.38
N LEU A 367 0.12 -4.38 -14.04
CA LEU A 367 1.16 -3.35 -14.17
C LEU A 367 1.79 -3.27 -15.57
N PHE A 368 1.65 -4.30 -16.39
CA PHE A 368 2.24 -4.38 -17.72
C PHE A 368 1.15 -4.49 -18.79
N ASP A 369 1.35 -3.77 -19.90
CA ASP A 369 0.42 -3.77 -21.02
C ASP A 369 0.54 -5.06 -21.87
N ARG A 370 -0.36 -5.22 -22.86
CA ARG A 370 -0.37 -6.35 -23.80
C ARG A 370 0.93 -6.52 -24.61
N SER A 371 1.77 -5.48 -24.67
CA SER A 371 3.08 -5.48 -25.33
C SER A 371 4.25 -5.66 -24.36
N LEU A 372 3.98 -6.05 -23.12
CA LEU A 372 4.97 -6.25 -22.03
C LEU A 372 5.66 -4.96 -21.57
N ARG A 373 5.10 -3.79 -21.90
CA ARG A 373 5.64 -2.50 -21.46
C ARG A 373 5.04 -2.10 -20.11
N PRO A 374 5.81 -1.47 -19.22
CA PRO A 374 5.25 -0.96 -17.96
C PRO A 374 4.19 0.10 -18.25
N LYS A 375 3.04 0.00 -17.59
CA LYS A 375 2.00 1.03 -17.56
C LYS A 375 2.41 2.16 -16.60
N PRO A 376 1.79 3.35 -16.66
CA PRO A 376 2.08 4.44 -15.71
C PRO A 376 1.99 4.02 -14.23
N VAL A 377 1.06 3.11 -13.89
CA VAL A 377 0.94 2.53 -12.54
C VAL A 377 2.19 1.79 -12.06
N TYR A 378 2.96 1.16 -12.96
CA TYR A 378 4.22 0.50 -12.60
C TYR A 378 5.20 1.49 -11.97
N GLY A 379 5.37 2.67 -12.59
CA GLY A 379 6.25 3.71 -12.06
C GLY A 379 5.82 4.15 -10.67
N LYS A 380 4.52 4.36 -10.45
CA LYS A 380 3.98 4.76 -9.15
C LYS A 380 4.12 3.68 -8.07
N VAL A 381 3.93 2.40 -8.43
CA VAL A 381 4.19 1.28 -7.51
C VAL A 381 5.68 1.18 -7.19
N ILE A 382 6.57 1.37 -8.18
CA ILE A 382 8.01 1.44 -7.96
C ILE A 382 8.36 2.59 -7.04
N ASP A 383 7.76 3.78 -7.21
CA ASP A 383 7.99 4.92 -6.33
C ASP A 383 7.59 4.58 -4.90
N VAL A 384 6.39 4.04 -4.66
CA VAL A 384 5.92 3.63 -3.32
C VAL A 384 6.78 2.55 -2.68
N LEU A 385 7.31 1.61 -3.48
CA LEU A 385 8.23 0.58 -2.98
C LEU A 385 9.64 1.14 -2.77
N SER A 386 10.11 2.04 -3.64
CA SER A 386 11.49 2.55 -3.68
C SER A 386 11.73 3.70 -2.73
N GLN A 387 10.69 4.47 -2.47
CA GLN A 387 10.48 5.03 -1.16
C GLN A 387 10.51 3.80 -0.26
N ASN A 388 11.68 3.53 0.36
CA ASN A 388 11.70 2.87 1.67
C ASN A 388 10.42 3.31 2.35
N ALA A 389 9.60 2.42 2.92
CA ALA A 389 8.46 2.85 3.70
C ALA A 389 8.96 3.86 4.73
N THR A 390 9.01 5.13 4.32
CA THR A 390 9.48 6.25 5.07
C THR A 390 8.17 6.56 5.71
N VAL A 391 7.96 5.86 6.83
CA VAL A 391 7.78 6.61 8.06
C VAL A 391 8.56 7.91 7.85
N HIS A 392 7.86 8.99 7.48
CA HIS A 392 8.48 10.29 7.24
C HIS A 392 9.46 10.51 8.38
N ALA A 393 10.75 10.63 8.04
CA ALA A 393 11.79 10.26 8.98
C ALA A 393 11.67 11.12 10.24
N ALA A 394 11.59 10.48 11.41
CA ALA A 394 11.61 11.21 12.67
C ALA A 394 13.06 11.60 12.97
N GLU A 395 13.38 12.89 12.80
CA GLU A 395 14.75 13.39 12.99
C GLU A 395 14.87 14.28 14.23
N GLU A 396 15.77 13.91 15.13
CA GLU A 396 16.07 14.71 16.32
C GLU A 396 16.78 16.02 15.94
N ARG A 397 16.35 17.13 16.55
CA ARG A 397 17.15 18.35 16.61
C ARG A 397 18.30 18.18 17.60
N THR A 398 19.54 18.25 17.13
CA THR A 398 20.72 18.02 17.98
C THR A 398 21.20 19.26 18.75
N ASP A 399 20.66 20.44 18.44
CA ASP A 399 21.00 21.67 19.15
C ASP A 399 20.43 21.65 20.58
N TRP A 400 21.21 22.19 21.52
CA TRP A 400 20.88 22.10 22.95
C TRP A 400 19.55 22.78 23.29
N MET A 401 19.17 23.83 22.54
CA MET A 401 17.97 24.61 22.82
C MET A 401 16.73 23.76 22.49
N SER A 402 16.73 23.09 21.34
CA SER A 402 15.63 22.22 20.92
C SER A 402 15.50 20.98 21.80
N ARG A 403 16.61 20.36 22.22
CA ARG A 403 16.58 19.25 23.19
C ARG A 403 15.98 19.67 24.52
N ALA A 404 16.45 20.80 25.07
CA ALA A 404 15.93 21.33 26.32
C ALA A 404 14.45 21.78 26.22
N ALA A 405 14.03 22.26 25.05
CA ALA A 405 12.64 22.59 24.80
C ALA A 405 11.76 21.35 24.75
N HIS A 406 12.19 20.30 24.04
CA HIS A 406 11.48 19.03 23.99
C HIS A 406 11.27 18.44 25.39
N GLU A 407 12.30 18.39 26.23
CA GLU A 407 12.16 17.95 27.64
C GLU A 407 11.09 18.77 28.39
N GLN A 408 11.05 20.10 28.20
CA GLN A 408 10.04 20.95 28.83
C GLN A 408 8.63 20.70 28.28
N LEU A 409 8.49 20.39 27.00
CA LEU A 409 7.21 20.08 26.37
C LEU A 409 6.67 18.71 26.79
N VAL A 410 7.54 17.69 26.91
CA VAL A 410 7.18 16.39 27.51
C VAL A 410 6.76 16.53 28.96
N GLU A 411 7.34 17.46 29.72
CA GLU A 411 6.88 17.75 31.09
C GLU A 411 5.61 18.60 31.12
N LYS A 412 5.39 19.43 30.10
CA LYS A 412 4.19 20.26 29.96
C LYS A 412 2.95 19.41 29.72
N VAL A 413 3.04 18.36 28.91
CA VAL A 413 1.88 17.51 28.58
C VAL A 413 1.28 16.81 29.81
N LYS A 414 2.09 16.63 30.87
CA LYS A 414 1.67 16.01 32.14
C LYS A 414 0.98 16.99 33.10
N ARG A 415 0.76 18.24 32.70
CA ARG A 415 0.27 19.32 33.57
C ARG A 415 -1.01 19.95 33.03
N GLY A 416 -1.91 20.30 33.94
CA GLY A 416 -3.15 20.98 33.60
C GLY A 416 -4.09 20.11 32.77
N LYS A 417 -5.06 20.76 32.14
CA LYS A 417 -6.00 20.17 31.19
C LYS A 417 -5.65 20.67 29.79
N ILE A 418 -5.78 19.81 28.79
CA ILE A 418 -5.52 20.17 27.38
C ILE A 418 -6.75 19.74 26.57
N ASP A 419 -7.66 20.67 26.28
CA ASP A 419 -8.76 20.38 25.34
C ASP A 419 -8.35 20.72 23.89
N ILE A 420 -7.44 21.69 23.69
CA ILE A 420 -6.86 22.03 22.39
C ILE A 420 -5.33 21.89 22.41
N TYR A 421 -4.81 21.03 21.55
CA TYR A 421 -3.38 20.82 21.36
C TYR A 421 -2.92 21.55 20.09
N PHE A 422 -2.06 22.57 20.23
CA PHE A 422 -1.45 23.26 19.10
C PHE A 422 -0.09 22.67 18.76
N GLN A 423 0.06 22.23 17.51
CA GLN A 423 1.31 21.73 16.94
C GLN A 423 1.74 22.60 15.76
N GLY A 424 3.01 22.96 15.71
CA GLY A 424 3.56 23.64 14.55
C GLY A 424 4.98 24.15 14.70
N ASP A 425 5.34 25.08 13.83
CA ASP A 425 6.69 25.63 13.70
C ASP A 425 6.88 26.96 14.47
N SER A 426 7.82 27.82 14.04
CA SER A 426 8.09 29.11 14.67
C SER A 426 6.90 30.06 14.63
N ILE A 427 6.03 29.98 13.61
CA ILE A 427 4.85 30.83 13.49
C ILE A 427 3.88 30.49 14.63
N THR A 428 3.53 29.22 14.76
CA THR A 428 2.68 28.75 15.86
C THR A 428 3.32 28.97 17.23
N ARG A 429 4.63 28.71 17.38
CA ARG A 429 5.35 28.85 18.68
C ARG A 429 5.26 30.27 19.21
N ARG A 430 5.58 31.28 18.38
CA ARG A 430 5.68 32.69 18.80
C ARG A 430 4.39 33.18 19.44
N TRP A 431 3.25 32.69 18.98
CA TRP A 431 1.95 33.11 19.47
C TRP A 431 1.75 32.82 20.97
N GLY A 432 2.13 31.63 21.43
CA GLY A 432 1.91 31.19 22.82
C GLY A 432 3.15 31.23 23.72
N ALA A 433 4.23 31.92 23.32
CA ALA A 433 5.52 31.83 24.00
C ALA A 433 5.81 33.02 24.95
N THR A 434 6.41 32.75 26.11
CA THR A 434 6.76 33.78 27.12
C THR A 434 7.81 34.80 26.65
N ASP A 435 8.60 34.46 25.64
CA ASP A 435 9.58 35.36 25.00
C ASP A 435 8.96 36.32 23.99
N TYR A 436 7.63 36.25 23.76
CA TYR A 436 6.86 37.16 22.90
C TYR A 436 5.64 37.71 23.66
N PRO A 437 5.83 38.66 24.59
CA PRO A 437 4.79 39.06 25.54
C PRO A 437 3.52 39.63 24.90
N GLU A 438 3.65 40.40 23.82
CA GLU A 438 2.50 40.98 23.10
C GLU A 438 1.68 39.88 22.39
N LEU A 439 2.34 38.92 21.75
CA LEU A 439 1.68 37.79 21.11
C LEU A 439 1.06 36.85 22.15
N LEU A 440 1.73 36.63 23.29
CA LEU A 440 1.19 35.82 24.39
C LEU A 440 -0.05 36.46 25.00
N GLU A 441 -0.10 37.78 25.11
CA GLU A 441 -1.30 38.49 25.56
C GLU A 441 -2.45 38.29 24.56
N HIS A 442 -2.15 38.40 23.26
CA HIS A 442 -3.11 38.09 22.21
C HIS A 442 -3.59 36.61 22.24
N TRP A 443 -2.69 35.65 22.48
CA TRP A 443 -3.03 34.23 22.65
C TRP A 443 -4.02 34.02 23.80
N LYS A 444 -3.76 34.63 24.96
CA LYS A 444 -4.65 34.54 26.12
C LYS A 444 -6.01 35.14 25.80
N GLN A 445 -6.05 36.31 25.17
CA GLN A 445 -7.32 36.93 24.77
C GLN A 445 -8.10 36.06 23.75
N SER A 446 -7.39 35.34 22.89
CA SER A 446 -8.00 34.52 21.83
C SER A 446 -8.52 33.17 22.31
N PHE A 447 -7.82 32.50 23.24
CA PHE A 447 -8.04 31.09 23.54
C PHE A 447 -8.28 30.76 25.01
N HIS A 448 -8.29 31.76 25.90
CA HIS A 448 -8.63 31.55 27.30
C HIS A 448 -10.01 30.90 27.45
N GLY A 449 -10.09 29.90 28.32
CA GLY A 449 -11.32 29.18 28.63
C GLY A 449 -11.54 27.89 27.83
N TRP A 450 -10.65 27.58 26.88
CA TRP A 450 -10.62 26.30 26.16
C TRP A 450 -9.43 25.41 26.51
N ASN A 451 -8.65 25.76 27.54
CA ASN A 451 -7.51 24.96 27.97
C ASN A 451 -6.53 24.69 26.81
N ALA A 452 -6.25 25.72 26.01
CA ALA A 452 -5.42 25.61 24.82
C ALA A 452 -3.92 25.60 25.17
N ALA A 453 -3.21 24.56 24.73
CA ALA A 453 -1.79 24.38 25.02
C ALA A 453 -0.96 24.32 23.73
N ASN A 454 0.07 25.18 23.67
CA ASN A 454 0.99 25.28 22.54
C ASN A 454 2.24 24.40 22.73
N PHE A 455 2.46 23.47 21.80
CA PHE A 455 3.58 22.53 21.72
C PHE A 455 4.45 22.75 20.46
N ALA A 456 4.26 23.88 19.78
CA ALA A 456 5.06 24.24 18.61
C ALA A 456 6.50 24.61 18.98
N TRP A 457 7.43 24.35 18.05
CA TRP A 457 8.84 24.69 18.23
C TRP A 457 9.47 25.32 16.99
N GLY A 458 10.37 26.27 17.22
CA GLY A 458 10.91 27.13 16.17
C GLY A 458 11.92 26.41 15.29
N GLY A 459 11.74 26.49 13.97
CA GLY A 459 12.62 25.86 12.99
C GLY A 459 12.40 24.36 12.81
N ASP A 460 11.38 23.77 13.44
CA ASP A 460 11.00 22.38 13.18
C ASP A 460 10.48 22.23 11.76
N SER A 461 11.05 21.26 11.03
CA SER A 461 10.40 20.65 9.87
C SER A 461 9.40 19.58 10.32
N THR A 462 8.64 19.03 9.37
CA THR A 462 7.76 17.88 9.65
C THR A 462 8.50 16.69 10.28
N HIS A 463 9.78 16.49 9.94
CA HIS A 463 10.63 15.44 10.52
C HIS A 463 10.88 15.63 12.02
N ASN A 464 11.14 16.87 12.44
CA ASN A 464 11.44 17.18 13.83
C ASN A 464 10.19 17.07 14.71
N MET A 465 9.04 17.52 14.20
CA MET A 465 7.76 17.36 14.90
C MET A 465 7.46 15.88 15.14
N LEU A 466 7.62 15.02 14.12
CA LEU A 466 7.42 13.58 14.27
C LEU A 466 8.35 12.95 15.29
N TRP A 467 9.62 13.36 15.32
CA TRP A 467 10.53 12.88 16.33
C TRP A 467 10.04 13.25 17.73
N ARG A 468 9.67 14.50 17.97
CA ARG A 468 9.18 14.93 19.28
C ARG A 468 7.91 14.19 19.71
N MET A 469 6.95 14.02 18.79
CA MET A 469 5.70 13.28 19.04
C MET A 469 5.95 11.83 19.45
N ARG A 470 6.89 11.16 18.77
CA ARG A 470 7.27 9.76 19.06
C ARG A 470 8.17 9.59 20.28
N ASN A 471 8.65 10.69 20.84
CA ASN A 471 9.52 10.71 22.02
C ASN A 471 8.82 11.38 23.22
N GLY A 472 7.51 11.15 23.36
CA GLY A 472 6.79 11.37 24.62
C GLY A 472 5.92 12.62 24.68
N GLU A 473 5.89 13.47 23.65
CA GLU A 473 5.00 14.65 23.66
C GLU A 473 3.51 14.30 23.55
N LEU A 474 3.17 13.10 23.08
CA LEU A 474 1.79 12.61 23.02
C LEU A 474 1.43 11.62 24.13
N ASP A 475 2.31 11.39 25.09
CA ASP A 475 2.10 10.37 26.11
C ASP A 475 1.02 10.83 27.12
N GLY A 476 -0.11 10.12 27.13
CA GLY A 476 -1.19 10.35 28.10
C GLY A 476 -2.05 11.59 27.84
N VAL A 477 -1.89 12.24 26.69
CA VAL A 477 -2.73 13.39 26.29
C VAL A 477 -3.90 12.93 25.44
N GLN A 478 -5.08 13.51 25.67
CA GLN A 478 -6.30 13.23 24.91
C GLN A 478 -7.03 14.55 24.65
N PRO A 479 -6.51 15.40 23.74
CA PRO A 479 -7.19 16.62 23.38
C PRO A 479 -8.47 16.30 22.60
N LYS A 480 -9.42 17.21 22.63
CA LYS A 480 -10.62 17.12 21.79
C LYS A 480 -10.38 17.71 20.40
N VAL A 481 -9.45 18.67 20.31
CA VAL A 481 -9.06 19.31 19.06
C VAL A 481 -7.54 19.39 18.96
N VAL A 482 -7.01 19.05 17.78
CA VAL A 482 -5.62 19.32 17.41
C VAL A 482 -5.60 20.44 16.39
N SER A 483 -4.92 21.54 16.67
CA SER A 483 -4.65 22.60 15.70
C SER A 483 -3.24 22.42 15.14
N LEU A 484 -3.14 22.09 13.85
CA LEU A 484 -1.88 21.73 13.18
C LEU A 484 -1.54 22.76 12.10
N GLN A 485 -0.32 23.28 12.12
CA GLN A 485 0.28 24.04 11.03
C GLN A 485 1.74 23.62 10.88
N ALA A 486 2.14 23.09 9.71
CA ALA A 486 3.48 22.57 9.50
C ALA A 486 3.90 22.64 8.03
N GLY A 487 5.21 22.57 7.78
CA GLY A 487 5.79 22.44 6.43
C GLY A 487 6.66 23.62 5.96
N THR A 488 6.59 24.80 6.60
CA THR A 488 7.33 25.99 6.12
C THR A 488 8.85 25.81 6.13
N ASN A 489 9.37 25.05 7.10
CA ASN A 489 10.81 24.82 7.28
C ASN A 489 11.37 23.66 6.44
N ASN A 490 10.52 22.90 5.73
CA ASN A 490 10.96 21.95 4.73
C ASN A 490 11.32 22.66 3.41
N LEU A 491 10.72 23.83 3.16
CA LEU A 491 10.94 24.62 1.95
C LEU A 491 12.32 25.29 1.94
N PRO A 492 12.97 25.42 0.76
CA PRO A 492 14.28 26.05 0.67
C PRO A 492 14.21 27.53 1.02
N TRP A 493 15.30 28.06 1.57
CA TRP A 493 15.37 29.47 1.94
C TRP A 493 15.34 30.42 0.74
N SER A 494 15.86 29.98 -0.41
CA SER A 494 15.93 30.76 -1.65
C SER A 494 15.68 29.87 -2.86
N GLY A 495 15.06 30.41 -3.90
CA GLY A 495 14.78 29.70 -5.15
C GLY A 495 13.49 28.89 -5.10
N GLU A 496 13.23 28.16 -6.18
CA GLU A 496 12.05 27.31 -6.32
C GLU A 496 12.17 26.03 -5.47
N ALA A 497 11.04 25.51 -5.00
CA ALA A 497 11.00 24.18 -4.38
C ALA A 497 10.94 23.10 -5.47
N SER A 498 11.70 22.02 -5.30
CA SER A 498 11.57 20.85 -6.16
C SER A 498 10.27 20.10 -5.85
N GLN A 499 9.84 19.24 -6.78
CA GLN A 499 8.71 18.35 -6.53
C GLN A 499 8.95 17.45 -5.31
N GLU A 500 10.19 16.97 -5.13
CA GLU A 500 10.58 16.17 -3.95
C GLU A 500 10.37 16.96 -2.64
N THR A 501 10.69 18.24 -2.60
CA THR A 501 10.44 19.08 -1.41
C THR A 501 8.94 19.30 -1.16
N ILE A 502 8.13 19.44 -2.21
CA ILE A 502 6.67 19.56 -2.09
C ILE A 502 6.09 18.23 -1.57
N ASP A 503 6.58 17.10 -2.08
CA ASP A 503 6.19 15.76 -1.62
C ASP A 503 6.57 15.54 -0.15
N ASP A 504 7.79 15.91 0.24
CA ASP A 504 8.31 15.84 1.61
C ASP A 504 7.43 16.61 2.62
N VAL A 505 6.92 17.79 2.25
CA VAL A 505 5.97 18.52 3.09
C VAL A 505 4.67 17.76 3.27
N VAL A 506 4.07 17.29 2.17
CA VAL A 506 2.74 16.66 2.20
C VAL A 506 2.79 15.32 2.91
N GLU A 507 3.81 14.50 2.63
CA GLU A 507 4.04 13.21 3.29
C GLU A 507 4.34 13.40 4.78
N GLY A 508 5.10 14.43 5.14
CA GLY A 508 5.38 14.76 6.53
C GLY A 508 4.15 15.20 7.32
N VAL A 509 3.28 16.02 6.72
CA VAL A 509 2.01 16.41 7.34
C VAL A 509 1.07 15.21 7.48
N GLU A 510 0.99 14.34 6.47
CA GLU A 510 0.23 13.08 6.54
C GLU A 510 0.71 12.21 7.69
N ALA A 511 2.03 12.05 7.85
CA ALA A 511 2.60 11.28 8.94
C ALA A 511 2.27 11.87 10.33
N ILE A 512 2.27 13.21 10.47
CA ILE A 512 1.89 13.89 11.72
C ILE A 512 0.41 13.64 12.04
N ILE A 513 -0.48 13.75 11.04
CA ILE A 513 -1.91 13.43 11.19
C ILE A 513 -2.09 11.97 11.66
N CYS A 514 -1.36 11.04 11.05
CA CYS A 514 -1.40 9.63 11.43
C CYS A 514 -0.97 9.40 12.88
N GLU A 515 0.08 10.08 13.35
CA GLU A 515 0.55 9.95 14.74
C GLU A 515 -0.48 10.54 15.72
N PHE A 516 -1.12 11.67 15.40
CA PHE A 516 -2.23 12.19 16.20
C PHE A 516 -3.42 11.24 16.25
N LYS A 517 -3.86 10.69 15.11
CA LYS A 517 -4.99 9.74 15.09
C LYS A 517 -4.71 8.47 15.86
N LYS A 518 -3.45 8.03 15.88
CA LYS A 518 -3.02 6.85 16.63
C LYS A 518 -3.07 7.09 18.14
N HIS A 519 -2.63 8.25 18.61
CA HIS A 519 -2.53 8.57 20.04
C HIS A 519 -3.80 9.22 20.61
N CYS A 520 -4.50 10.00 19.79
CA CYS A 520 -5.66 10.82 20.12
C CYS A 520 -6.81 10.54 19.12
N PRO A 521 -7.32 9.29 19.03
CA PRO A 521 -8.25 8.88 17.98
C PRO A 521 -9.58 9.65 17.95
N ASP A 522 -9.98 10.22 19.09
CA ASP A 522 -11.24 10.97 19.22
C ASP A 522 -11.06 12.48 18.94
N ALA A 523 -9.83 12.95 18.72
CA ALA A 523 -9.55 14.35 18.49
C ALA A 523 -9.92 14.77 17.06
N VAL A 524 -10.62 15.90 16.92
CA VAL A 524 -10.81 16.53 15.61
C VAL A 524 -9.53 17.27 15.24
N ILE A 525 -8.94 16.92 14.08
CA ILE A 525 -7.74 17.59 13.57
C ILE A 525 -8.16 18.76 12.67
N VAL A 526 -7.68 19.96 13.00
CA VAL A 526 -7.83 21.20 12.23
C VAL A 526 -6.47 21.55 11.63
N LEU A 527 -6.28 21.27 10.35
CA LEU A 527 -5.06 21.56 9.59
C LEU A 527 -5.16 22.95 8.95
N THR A 528 -4.21 23.82 9.27
CA THR A 528 -4.02 25.11 8.61
C THR A 528 -3.04 24.96 7.46
N GLY A 529 -3.37 25.50 6.29
CA GLY A 529 -2.46 25.57 5.15
C GLY A 529 -1.14 26.28 5.47
N VAL A 530 -0.10 25.98 4.70
CA VAL A 530 1.18 26.69 4.76
C VAL A 530 0.96 28.15 4.34
N PHE A 531 1.45 29.08 5.17
CA PHE A 531 1.31 30.51 4.91
C PHE A 531 2.27 31.00 3.81
N PRO A 532 1.98 32.16 3.18
CA PRO A 532 2.86 32.77 2.18
C PRO A 532 4.26 33.11 2.73
N ARG A 533 5.25 33.23 1.83
CA ARG A 533 6.62 33.62 2.17
C ARG A 533 7.13 34.73 1.26
N ASP A 534 7.03 35.98 1.71
CA ASP A 534 7.51 37.15 0.95
C ASP A 534 9.04 37.18 0.85
N GLN A 535 9.76 36.50 1.77
CA GLN A 535 11.22 36.36 1.71
C GLN A 535 11.71 35.60 0.48
N ASN A 536 10.86 34.73 -0.09
CA ASN A 536 11.18 33.92 -1.26
C ASN A 536 9.93 33.74 -2.12
N GLU A 537 9.65 34.75 -2.95
CA GLU A 537 8.47 34.79 -3.82
C GLU A 537 8.38 33.61 -4.81
N ALA A 538 9.51 32.95 -5.11
CA ALA A 538 9.58 31.77 -5.97
C ALA A 538 8.88 30.54 -5.37
N LEU A 539 8.58 30.54 -4.07
CA LEU A 539 7.86 29.47 -3.41
C LEU A 539 6.34 29.54 -3.58
N ARG A 540 5.79 30.64 -4.13
CA ARG A 540 4.34 30.80 -4.26
C ARG A 540 3.65 29.62 -4.96
N PRO A 541 4.12 29.13 -6.13
CA PRO A 541 3.53 27.96 -6.77
C PRO A 541 3.63 26.69 -5.91
N ALA A 542 4.73 26.54 -5.16
CA ALA A 542 4.92 25.40 -4.28
C ALA A 542 3.96 25.42 -3.08
N VAL A 543 3.77 26.59 -2.44
CA VAL A 543 2.82 26.77 -1.33
C VAL A 543 1.39 26.53 -1.79
N GLU A 544 1.00 27.04 -2.97
CA GLU A 544 -0.31 26.78 -3.57
C GLU A 544 -0.52 25.27 -3.84
N SER A 545 0.49 24.62 -4.42
CA SER A 545 0.48 23.18 -4.68
C SER A 545 0.36 22.35 -3.40
N ILE A 546 1.15 22.69 -2.38
CA ILE A 546 1.09 22.05 -1.05
C ILE A 546 -0.30 22.21 -0.45
N ASN A 547 -0.84 23.43 -0.37
CA ASN A 547 -2.13 23.67 0.28
C ASN A 547 -3.28 22.96 -0.43
N LYS A 548 -3.26 22.90 -1.76
CA LYS A 548 -4.24 22.11 -2.53
C LYS A 548 -4.15 20.61 -2.17
N ARG A 549 -2.95 20.07 -2.02
CA ARG A 549 -2.74 18.67 -1.63
C ARG A 549 -3.11 18.41 -0.18
N LEU A 550 -2.82 19.33 0.73
CA LEU A 550 -3.22 19.25 2.14
C LEU A 550 -4.74 19.31 2.30
N GLN A 551 -5.43 20.11 1.50
CA GLN A 551 -6.89 20.13 1.45
C GLN A 551 -7.46 18.77 1.04
N ALA A 552 -6.92 18.16 -0.03
CA ALA A 552 -7.33 16.84 -0.49
C ALA A 552 -7.02 15.75 0.56
N LEU A 553 -5.85 15.83 1.19
CA LEU A 553 -5.45 14.94 2.28
C LEU A 553 -6.42 15.02 3.45
N CYS A 554 -6.86 16.22 3.85
CA CYS A 554 -7.85 16.37 4.92
C CYS A 554 -9.18 15.68 4.61
N VAL A 555 -9.63 15.71 3.36
CA VAL A 555 -10.83 14.97 2.93
C VAL A 555 -10.62 13.46 3.08
N GLN A 556 -9.45 12.95 2.67
CA GLN A 556 -9.10 11.53 2.77
C GLN A 556 -8.95 11.06 4.22
N GLN A 557 -8.44 11.95 5.08
CA GLN A 557 -8.10 11.68 6.47
C GLN A 557 -9.14 12.22 7.45
N ASP A 558 -10.36 12.57 7.03
CA ASP A 558 -11.41 13.07 7.94
C ASP A 558 -10.90 14.18 8.89
N CYS A 559 -10.23 15.17 8.33
CA CYS A 559 -9.71 16.35 9.03
C CYS A 559 -10.39 17.61 8.51
N ARG A 560 -10.39 18.68 9.29
CA ARG A 560 -10.87 20.01 8.86
C ARG A 560 -9.69 20.81 8.31
N PHE A 561 -9.81 21.29 7.07
CA PHE A 561 -8.79 22.14 6.47
C PHE A 561 -9.21 23.61 6.52
N ILE A 562 -8.29 24.49 6.94
CA ILE A 562 -8.45 25.94 6.83
C ILE A 562 -7.33 26.55 5.99
N ASP A 563 -7.70 27.41 5.05
CA ASP A 563 -6.77 28.24 4.29
C ASP A 563 -7.20 29.69 4.41
N ILE A 564 -6.36 30.49 5.08
CA ILE A 564 -6.60 31.91 5.31
C ILE A 564 -5.75 32.79 4.39
N ASN A 565 -4.95 32.21 3.49
CA ASN A 565 -3.92 32.93 2.73
C ASN A 565 -4.51 34.08 1.91
N ALA A 566 -5.68 33.88 1.32
CA ALA A 566 -6.38 34.91 0.54
C ALA A 566 -6.75 36.16 1.37
N ARG A 567 -6.85 36.04 2.70
CA ARG A 567 -7.08 37.16 3.63
C ARG A 567 -5.79 37.80 4.13
N LEU A 568 -4.64 37.15 3.95
CA LEU A 568 -3.35 37.64 4.44
C LEU A 568 -2.60 38.48 3.39
N VAL A 569 -2.89 38.28 2.11
CA VAL A 569 -2.16 38.90 1.00
C VAL A 569 -2.98 39.89 0.19
N GLY A 570 -2.32 40.90 -0.36
CA GLY A 570 -2.92 41.82 -1.34
C GLY A 570 -2.89 41.28 -2.76
N SER A 571 -3.30 42.09 -3.74
CA SER A 571 -3.30 41.72 -5.17
C SER A 571 -1.93 41.35 -5.75
N SER A 572 -0.84 41.73 -5.08
CA SER A 572 0.53 41.35 -5.46
C SER A 572 0.91 39.93 -5.04
N GLY A 573 0.09 39.27 -4.23
CA GLY A 573 0.39 37.99 -3.57
C GLY A 573 1.34 38.12 -2.38
N ARG A 574 1.66 39.35 -1.94
CA ARG A 574 2.45 39.63 -0.74
C ARG A 574 1.58 39.97 0.46
N TYR A 575 2.11 39.83 1.66
CA TYR A 575 1.42 40.18 2.89
C TYR A 575 0.90 41.63 2.87
N LEU A 576 -0.29 41.82 3.43
CA LEU A 576 -0.84 43.14 3.69
C LEU A 576 0.03 43.91 4.71
N ALA A 577 -0.03 45.24 4.67
CA ALA A 577 0.74 46.08 5.58
C ALA A 577 0.39 45.76 7.04
N GLY A 578 1.40 45.48 7.87
CA GLY A 578 1.23 45.13 9.28
C GLY A 578 0.85 43.66 9.53
N PHE A 579 0.83 42.79 8.51
CA PHE A 579 0.52 41.36 8.67
C PHE A 579 1.79 40.51 8.82
N SER A 580 2.90 40.95 8.24
CA SER A 580 4.23 40.38 8.47
C SER A 580 5.29 41.44 8.25
N SER A 581 6.21 41.59 9.21
CA SER A 581 7.35 42.52 9.10
C SER A 581 8.58 41.89 8.44
N ASP A 582 8.75 40.58 8.60
CA ASP A 582 9.87 39.82 8.04
C ASP A 582 9.50 38.99 6.82
N GLY A 583 8.22 38.94 6.43
CA GLY A 583 7.73 38.19 5.29
C GLY A 583 7.58 36.69 5.53
N LEU A 584 7.61 36.24 6.79
CA LEU A 584 7.45 34.83 7.19
C LEU A 584 6.56 34.69 8.44
N HIS A 585 6.83 35.46 9.48
CA HIS A 585 6.10 35.38 10.74
C HIS A 585 4.95 36.36 10.74
N LEU A 586 3.81 35.92 11.28
CA LEU A 586 2.64 36.76 11.43
C LEU A 586 2.85 37.81 12.53
N GLU A 587 2.22 38.97 12.32
CA GLU A 587 2.03 40.03 13.32
C GLU A 587 0.60 39.99 13.87
N LEU A 588 0.29 40.81 14.88
CA LEU A 588 -1.00 40.79 15.59
C LEU A 588 -2.21 40.80 14.65
N LEU A 589 -2.24 41.68 13.64
CA LEU A 589 -3.36 41.77 12.69
C LEU A 589 -3.58 40.49 11.89
N ALA A 590 -2.51 39.75 11.58
CA ALA A 590 -2.63 38.48 10.88
C ALA A 590 -2.99 37.34 11.84
N TYR A 591 -2.53 37.38 13.10
CA TYR A 591 -3.00 36.45 14.12
C TYR A 591 -4.48 36.63 14.44
N ASP A 592 -5.04 37.85 14.38
CA ASP A 592 -6.49 38.08 14.52
C ASP A 592 -7.26 37.28 13.45
N VAL A 593 -6.83 37.36 12.19
CA VAL A 593 -7.47 36.63 11.07
C VAL A 593 -7.43 35.11 11.30
N TRP A 594 -6.29 34.60 11.76
CA TRP A 594 -6.16 33.16 12.05
C TRP A 594 -6.96 32.74 13.28
N ALA A 595 -6.96 33.56 14.33
CA ALA A 595 -7.72 33.32 15.56
C ALA A 595 -9.21 33.29 15.28
N ASP A 596 -9.74 34.23 14.48
CA ASP A 596 -11.16 34.29 14.16
C ASP A 596 -11.63 33.02 13.47
N GLU A 597 -10.87 32.49 12.52
CA GLU A 597 -11.20 31.22 11.86
C GLU A 597 -11.17 30.04 12.82
N LEU A 598 -10.14 29.94 13.66
CA LEU A 598 -10.00 28.87 14.64
C LEU A 598 -11.08 28.92 15.72
N LYS A 599 -11.42 30.12 16.21
CA LYS A 599 -12.44 30.33 17.26
C LYS A 599 -13.80 29.83 16.83
N GLU A 600 -14.20 30.01 15.56
CA GLU A 600 -15.48 29.50 15.08
C GLU A 600 -15.52 27.97 15.09
N ILE A 601 -14.44 27.31 14.67
CA ILE A 601 -14.31 25.85 14.71
C ILE A 601 -14.27 25.34 16.15
N PHE A 602 -13.53 26.00 17.04
CA PHE A 602 -13.43 25.59 18.44
C PHE A 602 -14.76 25.75 19.17
N LYS A 603 -15.52 26.83 18.92
CA LYS A 603 -16.88 26.98 19.45
C LYS A 603 -17.81 25.87 18.98
N GLU A 604 -17.71 25.47 17.70
CA GLU A 604 -18.52 24.38 17.15
C GLU A 604 -18.23 23.04 17.85
N ILE A 605 -16.95 22.73 18.08
CA ILE A 605 -16.54 21.43 18.62
C ILE A 605 -16.64 21.38 20.15
N LEU A 606 -16.27 22.46 20.84
CA LEU A 606 -16.10 22.52 22.29
C LEU A 606 -17.19 23.31 23.02
N GLY A 607 -17.95 24.13 22.30
CA GLY A 607 -18.83 25.14 22.89
C GLY A 607 -18.11 26.45 23.23
N PRO A 608 -18.81 27.42 23.84
CA PRO A 608 -18.23 28.70 24.24
C PRO A 608 -17.10 28.51 25.28
N PRO A 609 -16.11 29.42 25.34
CA PRO A 609 -15.01 29.33 26.31
C PRO A 609 -15.52 29.49 27.74
N SER A 610 -14.85 28.84 28.69
CA SER A 610 -15.11 28.97 30.12
C SER A 610 -14.48 30.25 30.71
N ASP A 611 -14.99 30.69 31.86
CA ASP A 611 -14.35 31.73 32.67
C ASP A 611 -13.07 31.23 33.39
N GLN A 612 -12.84 29.92 33.42
CA GLN A 612 -11.65 29.29 34.00
C GLN A 612 -10.79 28.63 32.90
N ASP A 613 -9.48 28.73 33.05
CA ASP A 613 -8.50 28.09 32.17
C ASP A 613 -7.48 27.31 32.99
N ASP A 614 -7.50 25.99 32.82
CA ASP A 614 -6.64 25.01 33.47
C ASP A 614 -5.49 24.54 32.54
N ALA A 615 -5.22 25.26 31.45
CA ALA A 615 -4.11 24.93 30.54
C ALA A 615 -2.77 24.90 31.29
N PRO A 616 -1.85 24.02 30.88
CA PRO A 616 -0.46 24.12 31.33
C PRO A 616 0.13 25.49 30.97
N SER A 617 1.04 25.98 31.82
CA SER A 617 1.67 27.29 31.63
C SER A 617 2.34 27.43 30.25
N PRO A 618 2.35 28.65 29.67
CA PRO A 618 3.06 28.95 28.44
C PRO A 618 4.54 28.55 28.48
N SER A 619 5.05 28.09 27.34
CA SER A 619 6.47 27.72 27.19
C SER A 619 7.30 28.93 26.78
N GLY A 620 8.62 28.89 26.96
CA GLY A 620 9.52 29.94 26.52
C GLY A 620 10.85 29.40 26.00
N LEU A 621 11.82 30.28 25.77
CA LEU A 621 13.20 29.84 25.55
C LEU A 621 13.75 29.12 26.78
N PRO A 622 14.29 27.90 26.64
CA PRO A 622 14.98 27.21 27.71
C PRO A 622 16.14 28.05 28.27
N LYS A 623 16.20 28.17 29.60
CA LYS A 623 17.32 28.81 30.29
C LYS A 623 18.33 27.74 30.67
N LYS A 624 19.62 27.93 30.34
CA LYS A 624 20.69 27.09 30.89
C LYS A 624 20.61 27.17 32.42
N LYS A 625 20.48 26.02 33.09
CA LYS A 625 20.66 25.96 34.55
C LYS A 625 22.07 26.50 34.83
N ARG A 626 22.16 27.61 35.57
CA ARG A 626 23.45 28.03 36.12
C ARG A 626 23.81 26.97 37.16
N GLY A 627 24.87 26.22 36.89
CA GLY A 627 25.42 25.24 37.81
C GLY A 627 25.95 25.88 39.08
#